data_AF-A0A8G1VIH2-F1
#
_entry.id   AF-A0A8G1VIH2-F1
#
_cell.length_a   1.000
_cell.length_b   1.000
_cell.length_c   1.000
_cell.angle_alpha   90.00
_cell.angle_beta   90.00
_cell.angle_gamma   90.00
#
_symmetry.space_group_name_H-M   'P 1'
#
loop_
_entity.id
_entity.type
_entity.pdbx_description
1 polymer ?
#
loop_
_entity_poly.entity_id
_entity_poly.type
_entity_poly.pdbx_seq_one_letter_code
_entity_poly.pdbx_strand_id
1 'polypeptide(L)'
;MSIPYLNGLINGHSDNDNRSIPMSYADLNAPGWNGEWDLAPACAEAQWWVELEANPELPADRLGAVVVFRGLDMRLFPIVNGQAQEPFEYEGEVEWVSESNEFEEAFHAFCDMLAHGN
;
A
#
# COMPACT_ATOMS: atom_id res chain seq x y z
N MET A 1 -8.08 -11.81 4.77
CA MET A 1 -7.43 -12.41 5.97
C MET A 1 -6.43 -11.37 6.48
N SER A 2 -6.36 -11.01 7.77
CA SER A 2 -5.42 -9.96 8.23
C SER A 2 -4.03 -10.54 8.48
N ILE A 3 -2.97 -9.92 7.97
CA ILE A 3 -1.57 -10.38 8.15
C ILE A 3 -0.96 -9.64 9.35
N PRO A 4 -0.76 -10.30 10.51
CA PRO A 4 -0.43 -9.60 11.76
C PRO A 4 0.90 -8.84 11.74
N TYR A 5 1.93 -9.39 11.08
CA TYR A 5 3.25 -8.74 10.95
C TYR A 5 3.13 -7.43 10.15
N LEU A 6 2.43 -7.49 9.02
CA LEU A 6 2.14 -6.36 8.16
C LEU A 6 1.42 -5.26 8.94
N ASN A 7 0.34 -5.62 9.67
CA ASN A 7 -0.44 -4.68 10.49
C ASN A 7 0.43 -3.93 11.51
N GLY A 8 1.49 -4.57 12.03
CA GLY A 8 2.45 -3.91 12.91
C GLY A 8 3.26 -2.83 12.20
N LEU A 9 3.73 -3.09 10.98
CA LEU A 9 4.55 -2.17 10.19
C LEU A 9 3.77 -0.91 9.78
N ILE A 10 2.55 -1.05 9.25
CA ILE A 10 1.76 0.12 8.80
C ILE A 10 1.25 0.95 9.98
N ASN A 11 0.69 0.32 11.02
CA ASN A 11 0.22 1.07 12.18
C ASN A 11 1.38 1.81 12.87
N GLY A 12 2.58 1.21 12.91
CA GLY A 12 3.78 1.87 13.41
C GLY A 12 4.23 3.10 12.62
N HIS A 13 3.81 3.25 11.36
CA HIS A 13 4.07 4.43 10.52
C HIS A 13 2.92 5.45 10.52
N SER A 14 1.75 5.09 11.02
CA SER A 14 0.59 5.98 11.12
C SER A 14 0.69 6.97 12.31
N ASP A 15 1.44 6.62 13.36
CA ASP A 15 1.05 6.99 14.74
C ASP A 15 1.65 8.27 15.37
N ASN A 16 2.41 9.17 14.71
CA ASN A 16 3.01 10.27 15.51
C ASN A 16 3.33 11.65 14.92
N ASP A 17 2.99 11.96 13.67
CA ASP A 17 3.09 13.36 13.23
C ASP A 17 2.10 13.60 12.11
N ASN A 18 1.52 14.79 12.04
CA ASN A 18 0.55 15.26 11.03
C ASN A 18 1.10 15.26 9.57
N ARG A 19 2.22 14.57 9.34
CA ARG A 19 2.99 14.38 8.10
C ARG A 19 3.11 12.91 7.69
N SER A 20 2.56 11.95 8.43
CA SER A 20 2.55 10.54 8.00
C SER A 20 1.75 10.40 6.71
N ILE A 21 2.30 9.64 5.78
CA ILE A 21 1.67 9.31 4.51
C ILE A 21 0.66 8.20 4.82
N PRO A 22 -0.64 8.40 4.54
CA PRO A 22 -1.66 7.39 4.81
C PRO A 22 -1.37 6.13 4.01
N MET A 23 -1.47 4.99 4.68
CA MET A 23 -1.19 3.67 4.12
C MET A 23 -2.32 2.70 4.46
N SER A 24 -2.81 1.99 3.45
CA SER A 24 -3.92 1.03 3.59
C SER A 24 -3.58 -0.33 2.97
N TYR A 25 -4.46 -1.31 3.19
CA TYR A 25 -4.32 -2.67 2.65
C TYR A 25 -5.45 -3.05 1.72
N ALA A 26 -5.12 -3.72 0.61
CA ALA A 26 -6.12 -4.26 -0.30
C ALA A 26 -5.90 -5.77 -0.51
N ASP A 27 -6.92 -6.57 -0.19
CA ASP A 27 -6.91 -8.02 -0.42
C ASP A 27 -7.37 -8.30 -1.86
N LEU A 28 -6.45 -8.73 -2.73
CA LEU A 28 -6.74 -9.05 -4.13
C LEU A 28 -7.60 -10.32 -4.28
N ASN A 29 -7.77 -11.09 -3.21
CA ASN A 29 -8.72 -12.20 -3.16
C ASN A 29 -10.09 -11.80 -2.58
N ALA A 30 -10.28 -10.53 -2.20
CA ALA A 30 -11.58 -10.08 -1.71
C ALA A 30 -12.66 -10.18 -2.81
N PRO A 31 -13.94 -10.37 -2.42
CA PRO A 31 -15.04 -10.39 -3.37
C PRO A 31 -15.06 -9.13 -4.24
N GLY A 32 -15.05 -9.31 -5.57
CA GLY A 32 -14.96 -8.21 -6.53
C GLY A 32 -13.65 -8.21 -7.33
N TRP A 33 -12.62 -8.88 -6.80
CA TRP A 33 -11.36 -9.15 -7.47
C TRP A 33 -11.27 -10.65 -7.82
N ASN A 34 -10.36 -11.00 -8.72
CA ASN A 34 -10.14 -12.38 -9.17
C ASN A 34 -8.76 -12.94 -8.78
N GLY A 35 -7.99 -12.22 -7.95
CA GLY A 35 -6.62 -12.59 -7.59
C GLY A 35 -5.57 -12.37 -8.68
N GLU A 36 -5.91 -11.75 -9.81
CA GLU A 36 -4.95 -11.47 -10.88
C GLU A 36 -4.21 -10.15 -10.63
N TRP A 37 -2.88 -10.18 -10.68
CA TRP A 37 -2.03 -9.00 -10.44
C TRP A 37 -2.27 -7.86 -11.42
N ASP A 38 -2.78 -8.15 -12.62
CA ASP A 38 -3.19 -7.14 -13.60
C ASP A 38 -4.30 -6.21 -13.08
N LEU A 39 -5.07 -6.64 -12.08
CA LEU A 39 -6.11 -5.83 -11.43
C LEU A 39 -5.62 -5.10 -10.17
N ALA A 40 -4.38 -5.34 -9.73
CA ALA A 40 -3.86 -4.77 -8.49
C ALA A 40 -3.85 -3.23 -8.45
N PRO A 41 -3.56 -2.50 -9.55
CA PRO A 41 -3.69 -1.04 -9.55
C PRO A 41 -5.12 -0.59 -9.27
N ALA A 42 -6.12 -1.19 -9.93
CA ALA A 42 -7.52 -0.88 -9.71
C ALA A 42 -7.99 -1.27 -8.28
N CYS A 43 -7.44 -2.36 -7.74
CA CYS A 43 -7.66 -2.79 -6.37
C CYS A 43 -7.12 -1.77 -5.35
N ALA A 44 -5.91 -1.27 -5.59
CA ALA A 44 -5.29 -0.22 -4.78
C ALA A 44 -6.11 1.08 -4.80
N GLU A 45 -6.54 1.53 -5.98
CA GLU A 45 -7.39 2.71 -6.12
C GLU A 45 -8.71 2.57 -5.37
N ALA A 46 -9.39 1.44 -5.53
CA ALA A 46 -10.64 1.18 -4.84
C ALA A 46 -10.48 1.23 -3.31
N GLN A 47 -9.39 0.66 -2.79
CA GLN A 47 -9.09 0.71 -1.36
C GLN A 47 -8.79 2.13 -0.88
N TRP A 48 -8.09 2.93 -1.69
CA TRP A 48 -7.82 4.32 -1.36
C TRP A 48 -9.11 5.15 -1.23
N TRP A 49 -10.09 4.94 -2.11
CA TRP A 49 -11.39 5.60 -1.99
C TRP A 49 -12.13 5.20 -0.71
N VAL A 50 -12.04 3.93 -0.30
CA VAL A 50 -12.58 3.49 1.00
C VAL A 50 -11.89 4.21 2.16
N GLU A 51 -10.58 4.41 2.10
CA GLU A 51 -9.82 5.17 3.11
C GLU A 51 -10.27 6.64 3.19
N LEU A 52 -10.45 7.30 2.03
CA LEU A 52 -10.94 8.68 1.97
C LEU A 52 -12.38 8.82 2.47
N GLU A 53 -13.24 7.83 2.20
CA GLU A 53 -14.61 7.80 2.73
C GLU A 53 -14.63 7.62 4.25
N ALA A 54 -13.71 6.81 4.79
CA ALA A 54 -13.56 6.60 6.23
C ALA A 54 -12.94 7.81 6.95
N ASN A 55 -12.10 8.59 6.26
CA ASN A 55 -11.37 9.74 6.79
C ASN A 55 -11.60 10.97 5.89
N PRO A 56 -12.80 11.58 5.92
CA PRO A 56 -13.20 12.68 5.03
C PRO A 56 -12.37 13.97 5.20
N GLU A 57 -11.54 14.05 6.24
CA GLU A 57 -10.56 15.11 6.46
C GLU A 57 -9.31 15.00 5.57
N LEU A 58 -9.04 13.83 5.00
CA LEU A 58 -7.93 13.63 4.08
C LEU A 58 -8.27 14.25 2.71
N PRO A 59 -7.39 15.11 2.14
CA PRO A 59 -7.58 15.62 0.79
C PRO A 59 -7.59 14.48 -0.23
N ALA A 60 -8.48 14.55 -1.21
CA ALA A 60 -8.56 13.55 -2.28
C ALA A 60 -7.30 13.53 -3.17
N ASP A 61 -6.58 14.66 -3.23
CA ASP A 61 -5.32 14.83 -3.94
C ASP A 61 -4.08 14.48 -3.09
N ARG A 62 -4.27 14.00 -1.86
CA ARG A 62 -3.16 13.65 -0.98
C ARG A 62 -2.39 12.44 -1.51
N LEU A 63 -1.06 12.50 -1.41
CA LEU A 63 -0.19 11.33 -1.55
C LEU A 63 -0.55 10.26 -0.51
N GLY A 64 -0.67 9.03 -0.95
CA GLY A 64 -0.93 7.87 -0.10
C GLY A 64 -0.19 6.64 -0.60
N ALA A 65 -0.44 5.52 0.06
CA ALA A 65 0.08 4.23 -0.37
C ALA A 65 -0.91 3.10 -0.06
N VAL A 66 -0.90 2.08 -0.91
CA VAL A 66 -1.68 0.87 -0.68
C VAL A 66 -0.80 -0.35 -0.89
N VAL A 67 -0.83 -1.25 0.09
CA VAL A 67 -0.21 -2.57 -0.02
C VAL A 67 -1.26 -3.55 -0.51
N VAL A 68 -1.11 -4.01 -1.76
CA VAL A 68 -2.01 -5.00 -2.35
C VAL A 68 -1.43 -6.38 -2.11
N PHE A 69 -2.24 -7.29 -1.60
CA PHE A 69 -1.78 -8.63 -1.26
C PHE A 69 -2.66 -9.73 -1.83
N ARG A 70 -2.04 -10.86 -2.16
CA ARG A 70 -2.70 -12.09 -2.57
C ARG A 70 -2.12 -13.25 -1.78
N GLY A 71 -2.83 -13.66 -0.73
CA GLY A 71 -2.25 -14.63 0.21
C GLY A 71 -1.10 -13.98 0.97
N LEU A 72 0.13 -14.46 0.77
CA LEU A 72 1.33 -13.88 1.37
C LEU A 72 2.11 -12.98 0.40
N ASP A 73 1.78 -13.01 -0.89
CA ASP A 73 2.45 -12.24 -1.92
C ASP A 73 1.97 -10.77 -1.87
N MET A 74 2.90 -9.83 -1.97
CA MET A 74 2.71 -8.41 -1.71
C MET A 74 3.24 -7.57 -2.87
N ARG A 75 2.48 -6.54 -3.25
CA ARG A 75 2.97 -5.44 -4.09
C ARG A 75 2.65 -4.09 -3.43
N LEU A 76 3.56 -3.15 -3.58
CA LEU A 76 3.49 -1.82 -2.97
C LEU A 76 3.11 -0.79 -4.03
N PHE A 77 2.01 -0.05 -3.82
CA PHE A 77 1.52 0.93 -4.77
C PHE A 77 1.50 2.34 -4.16
N PRO A 78 2.26 3.29 -4.72
CA PRO A 78 2.08 4.69 -4.36
C PRO A 78 0.80 5.22 -5.01
N ILE A 79 0.05 6.02 -4.26
CA ILE A 79 -1.20 6.66 -4.72
C ILE A 79 -0.97 8.16 -4.85
N VAL A 80 -1.15 8.69 -6.06
CA VAL A 80 -1.02 10.13 -6.33
C VAL A 80 -2.33 10.62 -6.91
N ASN A 81 -2.93 11.65 -6.31
CA ASN A 81 -4.22 12.19 -6.74
C ASN A 81 -5.32 11.13 -6.86
N GLY A 82 -5.33 10.16 -5.94
CA GLY A 82 -6.28 9.05 -5.93
C GLY A 82 -6.07 7.99 -7.00
N GLN A 83 -4.94 8.02 -7.72
CA GLN A 83 -4.59 7.05 -8.76
C GLN A 83 -3.36 6.23 -8.35
N ALA A 84 -3.44 4.92 -8.52
CA ALA A 84 -2.30 4.04 -8.32
C ALA A 84 -1.28 4.29 -9.43
N GLN A 85 -0.02 4.49 -9.05
CA GLN A 85 1.07 4.52 -10.02
C GLN A 85 1.55 3.08 -10.30
N GLU A 86 2.62 2.96 -11.09
CA GLU A 86 3.34 1.69 -11.25
C GLU A 86 3.72 1.12 -9.88
N PRO A 87 3.68 -0.22 -9.72
CA PRO A 87 4.11 -0.86 -8.49
C PRO A 87 5.57 -0.48 -8.20
N PHE A 88 5.86 -0.23 -6.94
CA PHE A 88 7.21 0.08 -6.51
C PHE A 88 8.14 -1.08 -6.84
N GLU A 89 9.29 -0.76 -7.42
CA GLU A 89 10.34 -1.70 -7.76
C GLU A 89 11.53 -1.50 -6.81
N TYR A 90 11.98 -2.59 -6.19
CA TYR A 90 13.17 -2.61 -5.34
C TYR A 90 14.08 -3.77 -5.77
N GLU A 91 15.32 -3.43 -6.09
CA GLU A 91 16.34 -4.37 -6.58
C GLU A 91 15.91 -5.24 -7.78
N GLY A 92 15.02 -4.71 -8.64
CA GLY A 92 14.52 -5.40 -9.83
C GLY A 92 13.29 -6.28 -9.61
N GLU A 93 12.79 -6.33 -8.37
CA GLU A 93 11.58 -7.05 -7.99
C GLU A 93 10.44 -6.07 -7.67
N VAL A 94 9.20 -6.52 -7.87
CA VAL A 94 7.98 -5.74 -7.55
C VAL A 94 7.01 -6.52 -6.65
N GLU A 95 7.36 -7.76 -6.32
CA GLU A 95 6.53 -8.71 -5.58
C GLU A 95 7.36 -9.43 -4.53
N TRP A 96 6.88 -9.46 -3.29
CA TRP A 96 7.59 -10.07 -2.17
C TRP A 96 6.65 -10.86 -1.28
N VAL A 97 7.20 -11.80 -0.50
CA VAL A 97 6.44 -12.53 0.52
C VAL A 97 6.45 -11.73 1.81
N SER A 98 5.29 -11.53 2.44
CA SER A 98 5.12 -10.63 3.59
C SER A 98 6.00 -10.88 4.81
N GLU A 99 6.56 -12.09 4.95
CA GLU A 99 7.41 -12.51 6.07
C GLU A 99 8.90 -12.56 5.69
N SER A 100 9.24 -12.09 4.49
CA SER A 100 10.61 -12.11 3.99
C SER A 100 11.36 -10.83 4.38
N ASN A 101 12.68 -10.93 4.54
CA ASN A 101 13.52 -9.76 4.83
C ASN A 101 13.50 -8.78 3.65
N GLU A 102 13.43 -9.31 2.42
CA GLU A 102 13.35 -8.52 1.19
C GLU A 102 12.08 -7.65 1.18
N PHE A 103 10.95 -8.15 1.70
CA PHE A 103 9.75 -7.34 1.87
C PHE A 103 9.96 -6.21 2.89
N GLU A 104 10.60 -6.48 4.03
CA GLU A 104 10.88 -5.46 5.05
C GLU A 104 11.79 -4.35 4.48
N GLU A 105 12.85 -4.73 3.77
CA GLU A 105 13.76 -3.81 3.09
C GLU A 105 13.04 -2.99 1.99
N ALA A 106 12.25 -3.66 1.14
CA ALA A 106 11.46 -2.98 0.11
C ALA A 106 10.41 -2.04 0.71
N PHE A 107 9.76 -2.43 1.80
CA PHE A 107 8.78 -1.60 2.51
C PHE A 107 9.42 -0.35 3.11
N HIS A 108 10.59 -0.48 3.74
CA HIS A 108 11.33 0.67 4.24
C HIS A 108 11.78 1.61 3.11
N ALA A 109 12.33 1.06 2.03
CA ALA A 109 12.72 1.85 0.86
C ALA A 109 11.52 2.56 0.21
N PHE A 110 10.36 1.91 0.17
CA PHE A 110 9.11 2.47 -0.31
C PHE A 110 8.63 3.64 0.56
N CYS A 111 8.66 3.48 1.89
CA CYS A 111 8.32 4.54 2.82
C CYS A 111 9.27 5.74 2.70
N ASP A 112 10.57 5.49 2.57
CA ASP A 112 11.56 6.53 2.33
C ASP A 112 11.32 7.26 1.00
N MET A 113 11.03 6.53 -0.07
CA MET A 113 10.69 7.12 -1.38
C MET A 113 9.47 8.05 -1.26
N LEU A 114 8.40 7.59 -0.60
CA LEU A 114 7.18 8.37 -0.39
C LEU A 114 7.44 9.64 0.42
N ALA A 115 8.27 9.57 1.46
CA ALA A 115 8.61 10.71 2.31
C ALA A 115 9.42 11.79 1.58
N HIS A 116 10.23 11.41 0.59
CA HIS A 116 11.09 12.31 -0.19
C HIS A 116 10.50 12.72 -1.55
N GLY A 117 9.39 12.11 -1.97
CA GLY A 117 8.72 12.38 -3.25
C GLY A 117 7.85 13.65 -3.29
N ASN A 118 7.98 14.55 -2.31
CA ASN A 118 7.22 15.81 -2.18
C ASN A 118 8.08 17.04 -2.51
#